data_AF-A0A3D5KKJ1-F1
#
_entry.id   AF-A0A3D5KKJ1-F1
#
_cell.length_a   1.000
_cell.length_b   1.000
_cell.length_c   1.000
_cell.angle_alpha   90.00
_cell.angle_beta   90.00
_cell.angle_gamma   90.00
#
_symmetry.space_group_name_H-M   'P 1'
#
loop_
_entity.id
_entity.type
_entity.pdbx_description
1 polymer ?
#
loop_
_entity_poly.entity_id
_entity_poly.type
_entity_poly.pdbx_seq_one_letter_code
_entity_poly.pdbx_strand_id
1 'polypeptide(L)'
;NRVRMIVASFLTKHLLIDWRWGEAYFAKKLLDFDLAANNGGWQWAAGSGCDAAPYFRVFNPALQTEKFDPKLEYITKWVPEVNSSSYPKPIVDHSLARERVLKAYKKALEVTA
;
A
#
# COMPACT_ATOMS: atom_id res chain seq x y z
N ASN A 1 -7.57 -0.82 10.79
CA ASN A 1 -6.62 -1.75 10.15
C ASN A 1 -6.62 -1.69 8.61
N ARG A 2 -7.78 -1.81 7.92
CA ARG A 2 -7.85 -1.86 6.44
C ARG A 2 -7.02 -0.81 5.69
N VAL A 3 -7.16 0.47 6.05
CA VAL A 3 -6.43 1.56 5.37
C VAL A 3 -4.91 1.42 5.52
N ARG A 4 -4.41 0.92 6.67
CA ARG A 4 -2.97 0.63 6.87
C ARG A 4 -2.47 -0.36 5.82
N MET A 5 -3.24 -1.43 5.55
CA MET A 5 -2.89 -2.42 4.53
C MET A 5 -2.87 -1.81 3.13
N ILE A 6 -3.84 -0.95 2.80
CA ILE A 6 -3.96 -0.31 1.48
C ILE A 6 -2.79 0.65 1.25
N VAL A 7 -2.48 1.54 2.20
CA VAL A 7 -1.39 2.51 2.04
C VAL A 7 -0.02 1.83 2.06
N ALA A 8 0.17 0.78 2.86
CA ALA A 8 1.40 0.00 2.87
C ALA A 8 1.62 -0.74 1.54
N SER A 9 0.56 -1.35 0.99
CA SER A 9 0.61 -1.93 -0.36
C SER A 9 0.86 -0.88 -1.43
N PHE A 10 0.25 0.30 -1.33
CA PHE A 10 0.47 1.37 -2.31
C PHE A 10 1.94 1.83 -2.31
N LEU A 11 2.52 2.07 -1.14
CA LEU A 11 3.94 2.44 -1.02
C LEU A 11 4.86 1.37 -1.61
N THR A 12 4.67 0.11 -1.22
CA THR A 12 5.58 -0.99 -1.55
C THR A 12 5.37 -1.56 -2.94
N LYS A 13 4.12 -1.57 -3.44
CA LYS A 13 3.77 -2.21 -4.71
C LYS A 13 3.51 -1.20 -5.82
N HIS A 14 2.79 -0.11 -5.55
CA HIS A 14 2.54 0.89 -6.59
C HIS A 14 3.74 1.79 -6.80
N LEU A 15 4.36 2.25 -5.72
CA LEU A 15 5.49 3.17 -5.80
C LEU A 15 6.85 2.46 -5.82
N LEU A 16 6.91 1.16 -5.50
CA LEU A 16 8.16 0.40 -5.37
C LEU A 16 9.15 1.05 -4.39
N ILE A 17 8.64 1.68 -3.34
CA ILE A 17 9.45 2.29 -2.28
C ILE A 17 9.72 1.25 -1.20
N ASP A 18 10.91 1.32 -0.60
CA ASP A 18 11.30 0.45 0.51
C ASP A 18 10.32 0.61 1.69
N TRP A 19 9.76 -0.52 2.12
CA TRP A 19 8.77 -0.59 3.19
C TRP A 19 9.30 -0.03 4.52
N ARG A 20 10.63 -0.07 4.75
CA ARG A 20 11.27 0.50 5.95
C ARG A 20 11.00 1.99 6.11
N TRP A 21 10.78 2.71 5.01
CA TRP A 21 10.46 4.14 5.05
C TRP A 21 9.04 4.37 5.57
N GLY A 22 8.10 3.53 5.15
CA GLY A 22 6.74 3.55 5.66
C GLY A 22 6.64 3.10 7.11
N GLU A 23 7.41 2.07 7.48
CA GLU A 23 7.56 1.59 8.86
C GLU A 23 8.01 2.69 9.80
N ALA A 24 9.11 3.38 9.45
CA ALA A 24 9.64 4.48 10.23
C ALA A 24 8.69 5.70 10.28
N TYR A 25 7.93 5.94 9.21
CA TYR A 25 6.90 6.98 9.22
C TYR A 25 5.76 6.63 10.17
N PHE A 26 5.28 5.38 10.16
CA PHE A 26 4.25 4.90 11.08
C PHE A 26 4.73 4.97 12.53
N ALA A 27 5.97 4.58 12.81
CA ALA A 27 6.56 4.66 14.15
C ALA A 27 6.56 6.08 14.73
N LYS A 28 6.68 7.11 13.87
CA LYS A 28 6.65 8.52 14.29
C LYS A 28 5.25 9.12 14.42
N LYS A 29 4.23 8.51 13.81
CA LYS A 29 2.90 9.13 13.63
C LYS A 29 1.77 8.38 14.34
N LEU A 30 1.92 7.08 14.56
CA LEU A 30 0.90 6.28 15.21
C LEU A 30 0.97 6.46 16.73
N LEU A 31 -0.15 6.87 17.32
CA LEU A 31 -0.32 6.89 18.78
C LEU A 31 -0.34 5.48 19.37
N ASP A 32 -0.77 4.49 18.59
CA ASP A 32 -0.83 3.08 18.93
C ASP A 32 0.38 2.29 18.39
N PHE A 33 1.54 2.94 18.28
CA PHE A 33 2.73 2.28 17.78
C PHE A 33 3.15 1.14 18.71
N ASP A 34 3.25 -0.05 18.12
CA ASP A 34 3.92 -1.22 18.68
C ASP A 34 4.90 -1.74 17.63
N LEU A 35 6.15 -2.01 18.03
CA LEU A 35 7.22 -2.38 17.11
C LEU A 35 6.89 -3.70 16.39
N ALA A 36 6.42 -4.71 17.12
CA ALA A 36 6.15 -6.03 16.56
C ALA A 36 4.98 -5.98 15.57
N ALA A 37 3.88 -5.34 15.94
CA ALA A 37 2.71 -5.18 15.08
C ALA A 37 2.98 -4.30 13.86
N ASN A 38 3.73 -3.20 14.02
CA ASN A 38 4.09 -2.32 12.90
C ASN A 38 5.00 -3.05 11.91
N ASN A 39 6.08 -3.64 12.41
CA ASN A 39 7.05 -4.35 11.59
C ASN A 39 6.41 -5.54 10.85
N GLY A 40 5.63 -6.35 11.56
CA GLY A 40 4.89 -7.48 10.96
C GLY A 40 3.90 -7.04 9.88
N GLY A 41 3.16 -5.95 10.10
CA GLY A 41 2.23 -5.40 9.12
C GLY A 41 2.91 -4.90 7.84
N TRP A 42 4.07 -4.24 7.97
CA TRP A 42 4.84 -3.77 6.82
C TRP A 42 5.52 -4.90 6.06
N GLN A 43 6.10 -5.88 6.76
CA GLN A 43 6.64 -7.10 6.18
C GLN A 43 5.55 -7.84 5.38
N TRP A 44 4.39 -8.04 6.00
CA TRP A 44 3.23 -8.67 5.36
C TRP A 44 2.83 -7.97 4.06
N ALA A 45 2.75 -6.63 4.05
CA ALA A 45 2.40 -5.86 2.86
C ALA A 45 3.50 -5.89 1.77
N ALA A 46 4.77 -5.90 2.17
CA ALA A 46 5.91 -6.01 1.26
C ALA A 46 6.04 -7.43 0.66
N GLY A 47 5.35 -8.43 1.21
CA GLY A 47 5.49 -9.82 0.79
C GLY A 47 6.81 -10.44 1.24
N SER A 48 7.35 -9.96 2.36
CA SER A 48 8.54 -10.48 3.05
C SER A 48 8.15 -10.91 4.47
N GLY A 49 8.83 -11.88 5.05
CA GLY A 49 8.56 -12.31 6.43
C GLY A 49 7.66 -13.54 6.56
N CYS A 50 7.30 -13.88 7.80
CA CYS A 50 6.48 -15.05 8.12
C CYS A 50 5.00 -14.80 7.75
N ASP A 51 4.38 -15.70 6.98
CA ASP A 51 2.98 -15.62 6.51
C ASP A 51 2.63 -14.32 5.75
N ALA A 52 3.59 -13.80 4.98
CA ALA A 52 3.40 -12.56 4.23
C ALA A 52 2.41 -12.74 3.07
N ALA A 53 1.74 -11.63 2.68
CA ALA A 53 0.94 -11.65 1.47
C ALA A 53 1.82 -12.07 0.27
N PRO A 54 1.34 -12.95 -0.62
CA PRO A 54 2.12 -13.35 -1.79
C PRO A 54 2.57 -12.11 -2.59
N TYR A 55 3.81 -12.10 -3.09
CA TYR A 55 4.38 -10.90 -3.71
C TYR A 55 3.56 -10.34 -4.87
N PHE A 56 2.84 -11.22 -5.58
CA PHE A 56 1.95 -10.90 -6.71
C PHE A 56 0.57 -10.36 -6.29
N ARG A 57 0.25 -10.37 -5.00
CA ARG A 57 -0.96 -9.72 -4.47
C ARG A 57 -0.72 -8.20 -4.41
N VAL A 58 -1.26 -7.50 -5.41
CA VAL A 58 -1.24 -6.04 -5.50
C VAL A 58 -2.67 -5.54 -5.30
N PHE A 59 -2.92 -4.77 -4.23
CA PHE A 59 -4.25 -4.22 -3.97
C PHE A 59 -4.63 -3.15 -4.99
N ASN A 60 -5.76 -3.28 -5.68
CA ASN A 60 -6.29 -2.19 -6.50
C ASN A 60 -7.02 -1.18 -5.58
N PRO A 61 -6.54 0.07 -5.43
CA PRO A 61 -7.17 1.05 -4.54
C PRO A 61 -8.63 1.33 -4.90
N ALA A 62 -8.99 1.39 -6.18
CA ALA A 62 -10.36 1.64 -6.61
C ALA A 62 -11.30 0.51 -6.15
N LEU A 63 -10.93 -0.75 -6.35
CA LEU A 63 -11.71 -1.90 -5.88
C LEU A 63 -11.77 -1.98 -4.35
N GLN A 64 -10.74 -1.50 -3.65
CA GLN A 64 -10.80 -1.40 -2.19
C GLN A 64 -11.79 -0.33 -1.74
N THR A 65 -11.83 0.82 -2.41
CA THR A 65 -12.82 1.87 -2.15
C THR A 65 -14.24 1.35 -2.40
N GLU A 66 -14.52 0.74 -3.56
CA GLU A 66 -15.83 0.17 -3.87
C GLU A 66 -16.29 -0.84 -2.82
N LYS A 67 -15.36 -1.65 -2.30
CA LYS A 67 -15.68 -2.70 -1.33
C LYS A 67 -15.86 -2.19 0.11
N PHE A 68 -15.05 -1.22 0.54
CA PHE A 68 -14.96 -0.84 1.96
C PHE A 68 -15.47 0.58 2.25
N ASP A 69 -15.68 1.41 1.24
CA ASP A 69 -16.25 2.75 1.35
C ASP A 69 -17.16 3.06 0.14
N PRO A 70 -18.20 2.24 -0.14
CA PRO A 70 -19.03 2.37 -1.35
C PRO A 70 -19.78 3.71 -1.43
N LYS A 71 -20.00 4.36 -0.29
CA LYS A 71 -20.67 5.67 -0.18
C LYS A 71 -19.69 6.85 -0.11
N LEU A 72 -18.38 6.58 -0.17
CA LEU A 72 -17.31 7.56 -0.02
C LEU A 72 -17.37 8.37 1.29
N GLU A 73 -17.99 7.83 2.34
CA GLU A 73 -18.16 8.51 3.63
C GLU A 73 -16.81 8.73 4.33
N TYR A 74 -15.92 7.74 4.27
CA TYR A 74 -14.58 7.87 4.84
C TYR A 74 -13.73 8.83 4.03
N ILE A 75 -13.73 8.70 2.69
CA ILE A 75 -12.93 9.54 1.81
C ILE A 75 -13.36 11.00 1.91
N THR A 76 -14.66 11.30 1.80
CA THR A 76 -15.16 12.69 1.85
C THR A 76 -14.95 13.35 3.21
N LYS A 77 -14.95 12.58 4.30
CA LYS A 77 -14.60 13.08 5.63
C LYS A 77 -13.17 13.60 5.73
N TRP A 78 -12.20 12.89 5.13
CA TRP A 78 -10.77 13.21 5.26
C TRP A 78 -10.20 14.01 4.09
N VAL A 79 -10.85 13.94 2.93
CA VAL A 79 -10.47 14.62 1.68
C VAL A 79 -11.75 15.23 1.08
N PRO A 80 -12.30 16.29 1.69
CA PRO A 80 -13.54 16.92 1.21
C PRO A 80 -13.41 17.43 -0.23
N GLU A 81 -12.20 17.73 -0.68
CA GLU A 81 -11.88 18.23 -2.00
C GLU A 81 -11.74 17.14 -3.09
N VAL A 82 -11.98 15.86 -2.78
CA VAL A 82 -11.68 14.71 -3.68
C VAL A 82 -12.31 14.81 -5.08
N ASN A 83 -13.47 15.46 -5.21
CA ASN A 83 -14.18 15.66 -6.48
C ASN A 83 -13.95 17.05 -7.09
N SER A 84 -13.06 17.85 -6.52
CA SER A 84 -12.73 19.19 -7.00
C SER A 84 -11.64 19.15 -8.08
N SER A 85 -11.56 20.21 -8.87
CA SER A 85 -10.48 20.42 -9.84
C SER A 85 -9.11 20.62 -9.18
N SER A 86 -9.06 20.97 -7.89
CA SER A 86 -7.82 21.08 -7.12
C SER A 86 -7.25 19.74 -6.67
N TYR A 87 -8.02 18.65 -6.73
CA TYR A 87 -7.54 17.34 -6.32
C TYR A 87 -6.53 16.79 -7.34
N PRO A 88 -5.36 16.30 -6.91
CA PRO A 88 -4.32 15.87 -7.82
C PRO A 88 -4.77 14.67 -8.66
N LYS A 89 -4.29 14.63 -9.90
CA LYS A 89 -4.38 13.44 -10.74
C LYS A 89 -3.57 12.29 -10.12
N PRO A 90 -3.95 11.02 -10.35
CA PRO A 90 -3.18 9.88 -9.87
C PRO A 90 -1.70 9.96 -10.25
N ILE A 91 -0.82 9.79 -9.27
CA ILE A 91 0.65 9.83 -9.48
C ILE A 91 1.18 8.61 -10.25
N VAL A 92 0.41 7.53 -10.30
CA VAL A 92 0.75 6.31 -11.02
C VAL A 92 -0.54 5.58 -11.45
N ASP A 93 -0.56 5.06 -12.67
CA ASP A 93 -1.61 4.16 -13.13
C ASP A 93 -1.49 2.78 -12.47
N HIS A 94 -2.62 2.20 -12.06
CA HIS A 94 -2.63 0.92 -11.36
C HIS A 94 -2.10 -0.23 -12.21
N SER A 95 -2.47 -0.30 -13.49
CA SER A 95 -2.09 -1.40 -14.38
C SER A 95 -0.59 -1.37 -14.64
N LEU A 96 -0.05 -0.18 -14.93
CA LEU A 96 1.39 0.04 -15.09
C LEU A 96 2.17 -0.29 -13.81
N ALA A 97 1.70 0.19 -12.66
CA ALA A 97 2.28 -0.12 -11.36
C ALA A 97 2.33 -1.63 -11.10
N ARG A 98 1.21 -2.32 -11.33
CA ARG A 98 1.08 -3.77 -11.14
C ARG A 98 2.04 -4.55 -12.02
N GLU A 99 2.14 -4.21 -13.29
CA GLU A 99 3.09 -4.89 -14.19
C GLU A 99 4.54 -4.65 -13.75
N ARG A 100 4.88 -3.41 -13.41
CA ARG A 100 6.22 -3.03 -12.97
C ARG A 100 6.66 -3.80 -11.73
N VAL A 101 5.79 -3.90 -10.72
CA VAL A 101 6.12 -4.63 -9.49
C VAL A 101 6.28 -6.13 -9.74
N LEU A 102 5.40 -6.75 -10.54
CA LEU A 102 5.53 -8.17 -10.86
C LEU A 102 6.85 -8.49 -11.58
N LYS A 103 7.25 -7.63 -12.52
CA LYS A 103 8.56 -7.73 -13.19
C LYS A 103 9.73 -7.60 -12.20
N ALA A 104 9.67 -6.64 -11.29
CA ALA A 104 10.71 -6.41 -10.30
C ALA A 104 10.88 -7.61 -9.34
N TYR A 105 9.78 -8.15 -8.81
CA TYR A 105 9.81 -9.34 -7.96
C TYR A 105 10.32 -10.57 -8.71
N LYS A 106 9.86 -10.80 -9.94
CA LYS A 106 10.33 -11.92 -10.77
C LYS A 106 11.85 -11.86 -10.94
N LYS A 107 12.39 -10.71 -11.31
CA LYS A 107 13.84 -10.50 -11.44
C LYS A 107 14.59 -10.74 -10.13
N ALA A 108 14.06 -10.25 -9.00
CA ALA A 108 14.70 -10.43 -7.70
C ALA A 108 14.77 -11.91 -7.29
N LEU A 109 13.70 -12.66 -7.55
CA LEU A 109 13.62 -14.09 -7.26
C LEU A 109 14.50 -14.94 -8.18
N GLU A 110 14.66 -14.56 -9.44
CA GLU A 110 15.59 -15.22 -10.37
C GLU A 110 17.06 -15.04 -9.97
N VAL A 111 17.42 -13.92 -9.33
CA VAL A 111 18.78 -13.65 -8.85
C VAL A 111 19.08 -14.36 -7.52
N THR A 112 18.05 -14.80 -6.80
CA THR A 112 18.19 -15.50 -5.51
C THR A 112 18.06 -17.02 -5.61
N ALA A 113 17.85 -17.56 -6.83
CA ALA A 113 17.88 -18.99 -7.15
C ALA A 113 19.27 -19.41 -7.64
#